data_AF-A0A6B3ECE0-F1
#
_entry.id   AF-A0A6B3ECE0-F1
#
_cell.length_a   1.000
_cell.length_b   1.000
_cell.length_c   1.000
_cell.angle_alpha   90.00
_cell.angle_beta   90.00
_cell.angle_gamma   90.00
#
_symmetry.space_group_name_H-M   'P 1'
#
loop_
_entity.id
_entity.type
_entity.pdbx_description
1 polymer ?
#
loop_
_entity_poly.entity_id
_entity_poly.type
_entity_poly.pdbx_seq_one_letter_code
_entity_poly.pdbx_strand_id
1 'polypeptide(L)'
;TAGEVDWEVAEDAGFARVVAHGTVRTGPEQDHTVKADVRGLRPATTYHYRFTRGDEHSPAGRTRTAPAPDAPVDGARFGVVSCANWEAGYYAAYRHLAARTD
;
A
#
# COMPACT_ATOMS: atom_id res chain seq x y z
N THR A 1 6.70 -23.03 5.39
CA THR A 1 5.64 -23.42 6.35
C THR A 1 4.65 -22.27 6.49
N ALA A 2 3.39 -22.55 6.82
CA ALA A 2 2.43 -21.48 7.12
C ALA A 2 2.91 -20.65 8.31
N GLY A 3 2.55 -19.36 8.33
CA GLY A 3 2.94 -18.43 9.37
C GLY A 3 2.04 -17.20 9.41
N GLU A 4 2.25 -16.39 10.44
CA GLU A 4 1.55 -15.13 10.65
C GLU A 4 2.38 -13.96 10.14
N VAL A 5 1.69 -12.95 9.63
CA VAL A 5 2.26 -11.68 9.19
C VAL A 5 1.39 -10.58 9.77
N ASP A 6 1.99 -9.73 10.60
CA ASP A 6 1.34 -8.56 11.15
C ASP A 6 1.35 -7.43 10.11
N TRP A 7 0.35 -6.57 10.16
CA TRP A 7 0.26 -5.37 9.33
C TRP A 7 -0.17 -4.18 10.18
N GLU A 8 0.34 -3.01 9.80
CA GLU A 8 0.03 -1.74 10.45
C GLU A 8 -0.30 -0.68 9.39
N VAL A 9 -1.24 0.20 9.69
CA VAL A 9 -1.55 1.42 8.94
C VAL A 9 -1.42 2.60 9.89
N ALA A 10 -0.63 3.61 9.49
CA ALA A 10 -0.31 4.76 10.31
C ALA A 10 -0.50 6.09 9.57
N GLU A 11 -0.66 7.18 10.32
CA GLU A 11 -0.81 8.55 9.78
C GLU A 11 0.54 9.22 9.47
N ASP A 12 1.65 8.57 9.79
CA ASP A 12 3.01 9.05 9.55
C ASP A 12 3.95 7.92 9.14
N ALA A 13 5.02 8.29 8.44
CA ALA A 13 6.01 7.34 7.93
C ALA A 13 6.85 6.66 9.02
N GLY A 14 6.89 7.22 10.22
CA GLY A 14 7.60 6.66 11.37
C GLY A 14 6.78 5.64 12.17
N PHE A 15 5.52 5.41 11.79
CA PHE A 15 4.58 4.55 12.50
C PHE A 15 4.37 4.97 13.97
N ALA A 16 4.48 6.27 14.28
CA ALA A 16 4.21 6.79 15.62
C ALA A 16 2.70 6.87 15.95
N ARG A 17 1.86 7.04 14.91
CA ARG A 17 0.40 7.08 15.02
C ARG A 17 -0.25 5.97 14.20
N VAL A 18 -0.22 4.74 14.74
CA VAL A 18 -0.93 3.60 14.16
C VAL A 18 -2.44 3.76 14.38
N VAL A 19 -3.21 3.65 13.31
CA VAL A 19 -4.69 3.81 13.31
C VAL A 19 -5.43 2.52 13.02
N ALA A 20 -4.76 1.53 12.43
CA ALA A 20 -5.29 0.19 12.25
C ALA A 20 -4.13 -0.81 12.22
N HIS A 21 -4.36 -2.01 12.75
CA HIS A 21 -3.40 -3.09 12.70
C HIS A 21 -4.13 -4.43 12.73
N GLY A 22 -3.41 -5.50 12.41
CA GLY A 22 -3.93 -6.86 12.53
C GLY A 22 -2.92 -7.88 12.07
N THR A 23 -3.36 -9.13 12.01
CA THR A 23 -2.52 -10.27 11.64
C THR A 23 -3.22 -11.07 10.55
N VAL A 24 -2.47 -11.51 9.54
CA VAL A 24 -2.94 -12.40 8.49
C VAL A 24 -2.10 -13.66 8.50
N ARG A 25 -2.77 -14.81 8.52
CA ARG A 25 -2.10 -16.10 8.31
C ARG A 25 -1.91 -16.34 6.82
N THR A 26 -0.72 -16.78 6.43
CA THR A 26 -0.40 -17.14 5.04
C THR A 26 0.44 -18.41 4.97
N GLY A 27 0.43 -19.07 3.82
CA GLY A 27 1.08 -20.36 3.62
C GLY A 27 1.27 -20.72 2.14
N PRO A 28 1.86 -21.90 1.86
CA PRO A 28 2.13 -22.36 0.51
C PRO A 28 0.89 -22.43 -0.40
N GLU A 29 -0.29 -22.63 0.18
CA GLU A 29 -1.58 -22.69 -0.52
C GLU A 29 -1.97 -21.39 -1.25
N GLN A 30 -1.33 -20.26 -0.90
CA GLN A 30 -1.52 -18.96 -1.55
C GLN A 30 -0.18 -18.28 -1.86
N ASP A 31 0.86 -19.07 -2.06
CA ASP A 31 2.23 -18.60 -2.35
C ASP A 31 2.75 -17.57 -1.33
N HIS A 32 2.39 -17.78 -0.04
CA HIS A 32 2.71 -16.84 1.04
C HIS A 32 2.21 -15.40 0.83
N THR A 33 1.26 -15.18 -0.09
CA THR A 33 0.67 -13.87 -0.35
C THR A 33 -0.13 -13.39 0.86
N VAL A 34 -0.04 -12.10 1.17
CA VAL A 34 -0.82 -11.46 2.24
C VAL A 34 -1.75 -10.43 1.61
N LYS A 35 -3.01 -10.42 2.06
CA LYS A 35 -4.02 -9.41 1.69
C LYS A 35 -4.72 -8.93 2.95
N ALA A 36 -4.67 -7.63 3.21
CA ALA A 36 -5.39 -6.99 4.31
C ALA A 36 -6.41 -6.00 3.72
N ASP A 37 -7.69 -6.18 4.04
CA ASP A 37 -8.76 -5.26 3.64
C ASP A 37 -9.08 -4.33 4.82
N VAL A 38 -8.45 -3.16 4.83
CA VAL A 38 -8.54 -2.21 5.94
C VAL A 38 -9.72 -1.26 5.74
N ARG A 39 -10.67 -1.29 6.68
CA ARG A 39 -11.90 -0.47 6.65
C ARG A 39 -11.86 0.62 7.73
N GLY A 40 -12.78 1.59 7.63
CA GLY A 40 -12.95 2.64 8.65
C GLY A 40 -11.92 3.78 8.61
N LEU A 41 -11.07 3.84 7.58
CA LEU A 41 -10.12 4.94 7.40
C LEU A 41 -10.81 6.24 6.99
N ARG A 42 -10.23 7.38 7.36
CA ARG A 42 -10.77 8.70 6.98
C ARG A 42 -10.64 8.90 5.46
N PRO A 43 -11.62 9.56 4.82
CA PRO A 43 -11.54 9.87 3.39
C PRO A 43 -10.41 10.86 3.07
N ALA A 44 -10.00 10.90 1.81
CA ALA A 44 -8.99 11.82 1.26
C ALA A 44 -7.66 11.90 2.04
N THR A 45 -7.32 10.88 2.84
CA THR A 45 -6.23 10.90 3.80
C THR A 45 -5.08 9.99 3.34
N THR A 46 -3.86 10.52 3.43
CA THR A 46 -2.63 9.74 3.18
C THR A 46 -2.30 8.92 4.41
N TYR A 47 -2.01 7.64 4.19
CA TYR A 47 -1.56 6.71 5.20
C TYR A 47 -0.28 6.01 4.77
N HIS A 48 0.47 5.53 5.75
CA HIS A 48 1.62 4.66 5.57
C HIS A 48 1.25 3.25 6.04
N TYR A 49 1.83 2.23 5.41
CA TYR A 49 1.59 0.85 5.81
C TYR A 49 2.85 0.01 5.73
N ARG A 50 2.96 -1.01 6.57
CA ARG A 50 4.02 -2.02 6.51
C ARG A 50 3.50 -3.37 6.96
N PHE A 51 4.25 -4.42 6.62
CA PHE A 51 4.06 -5.77 7.09
C PHE A 51 5.24 -6.20 7.94
N THR A 52 5.00 -7.07 8.91
CA THR A 52 6.02 -7.58 9.83
C THR A 52 5.92 -9.08 9.95
N ARG A 53 7.06 -9.79 9.87
CA ARG A 53 7.13 -11.23 10.13
C ARG A 53 8.33 -11.52 11.02
N GLY A 54 8.06 -11.93 12.27
CA GLY A 54 9.09 -11.98 13.29
C GLY A 54 9.65 -10.58 13.54
N ASP A 55 10.97 -10.43 13.47
CA ASP A 55 11.65 -9.15 13.71
C ASP A 55 11.89 -8.33 12.43
N GLU A 56 11.40 -8.80 11.27
CA GLU A 56 11.63 -8.15 9.98
C GLU A 56 10.42 -7.32 9.53
N HIS A 57 10.67 -6.05 9.20
CA HIS A 57 9.70 -5.15 8.61
C HIS A 57 9.86 -5.07 7.09
N SER A 58 8.74 -5.01 6.36
CA SER A 58 8.74 -4.62 4.95
C SER A 58 9.18 -3.16 4.78
N PRO A 59 9.57 -2.75 3.56
CA PRO A 59 9.56 -1.33 3.21
C PRO A 59 8.20 -0.70 3.50
N ALA A 60 8.20 0.57 3.94
CA ALA A 60 6.98 1.31 4.18
C ALA A 60 6.32 1.70 2.84
N GLY A 61 5.08 1.26 2.66
CA GLY A 61 4.23 1.72 1.57
C GLY A 61 3.48 3.00 1.95
N ARG A 62 2.94 3.69 0.93
CA ARG A 62 2.07 4.85 1.10
C ARG A 62 0.83 4.67 0.25
N THR A 63 -0.33 5.01 0.82
CA THR A 63 -1.62 4.98 0.13
C THR A 63 -2.41 6.25 0.46
N ARG A 64 -3.44 6.53 -0.34
CA ARG A 64 -4.41 7.60 -0.07
C ARG A 64 -5.81 7.07 -0.27
N THR A 65 -6.67 7.25 0.72
CA THR A 65 -8.09 6.92 0.60
C THR A 65 -8.77 7.86 -0.38
N ALA A 66 -9.78 7.36 -1.10
CA ALA A 66 -10.61 8.21 -1.95
C ALA A 66 -11.31 9.31 -1.13
N PRO A 67 -11.68 10.44 -1.75
CA PRO A 67 -12.62 11.39 -1.15
C PRO A 67 -13.92 10.72 -0.72
N ALA A 68 -14.66 11.37 0.18
CA ALA A 68 -16.01 10.90 0.52
C ALA A 68 -16.89 10.91 -0.75
N PRO A 69 -17.90 10.03 -0.87
CA PRO A 69 -18.70 9.87 -2.08
C PRO A 69 -19.27 11.19 -2.66
N ASP A 70 -19.68 12.12 -1.79
CA ASP A 70 -20.30 13.39 -2.17
C ASP A 70 -19.38 14.60 -1.98
N ALA A 71 -18.08 14.37 -1.73
CA ALA A 71 -17.13 15.48 -1.56
C ALA A 71 -16.89 16.18 -2.90
N PRO A 72 -16.88 17.53 -2.95
CA PRO A 72 -16.45 18.24 -4.14
C PRO A 72 -14.96 17.94 -4.40
N VAL A 73 -14.62 17.62 -5.65
CA VAL A 73 -13.26 17.31 -6.08
C VAL A 73 -12.90 18.25 -7.22
N ASP A 74 -11.96 19.16 -6.97
CA ASP A 74 -11.50 20.13 -7.98
C ASP A 74 -10.67 19.47 -9.10
N GLY A 75 -10.06 18.32 -8.80
CA GLY A 75 -9.31 17.53 -9.78
C GLY A 75 -8.75 16.24 -9.20
N ALA A 76 -8.51 15.26 -10.07
CA ALA A 76 -7.87 14.00 -9.75
C ALA A 76 -6.73 13.73 -10.73
N ARG A 77 -5.60 13.22 -10.20
CA ARG A 77 -4.44 12.83 -10.99
C ARG A 77 -4.23 11.33 -10.86
N PHE A 78 -4.04 10.67 -12.00
CA PHE A 78 -3.78 9.25 -12.06
C PHE A 78 -2.55 8.98 -12.93
N GLY A 79 -1.72 8.06 -12.48
CA GLY A 79 -0.71 7.43 -13.33
C GLY A 79 -1.30 6.17 -13.97
N VAL A 80 -1.32 6.12 -15.30
CA VAL A 80 -1.81 4.95 -16.05
C VAL A 80 -0.66 4.36 -16.83
N VAL A 81 -0.40 3.07 -16.62
CA VAL A 81 0.61 2.28 -17.32
C VAL A 81 0.03 0.92 -17.66
N SER A 82 0.35 0.40 -18.83
CA SER A 82 -0.07 -0.92 -19.31
C SER A 82 1.02 -1.54 -20.17
N CYS A 83 0.85 -2.80 -20.58
CA CYS A 83 1.78 -3.50 -21.48
C CYS A 83 3.23 -3.56 -20.95
N ALA A 84 3.40 -3.67 -19.63
CA ALA A 84 4.71 -3.76 -18.97
C ALA A 84 5.35 -5.15 -19.20
N ASN A 85 5.67 -5.48 -20.46
CA ASN A 85 6.39 -6.68 -20.82
C ASN A 85 7.88 -6.52 -20.47
N TRP A 86 8.37 -7.35 -19.56
CA TRP A 86 9.76 -7.35 -19.12
C TRP A 86 10.76 -7.53 -20.26
N GLU A 87 10.46 -8.38 -21.24
CA GLU A 87 11.36 -8.68 -22.35
C GLU A 87 11.50 -7.50 -23.33
N ALA A 88 10.54 -6.57 -23.32
CA ALA A 88 10.54 -5.41 -24.19
C ALA A 88 11.39 -4.24 -23.67
N GLY A 89 11.89 -4.31 -22.43
CA GLY A 89 12.83 -3.33 -21.88
C GLY A 89 12.63 -3.01 -20.39
N TYR A 90 13.51 -2.15 -19.87
CA TYR A 90 13.49 -1.75 -18.46
C TYR A 90 12.34 -0.80 -18.10
N TYR A 91 11.91 -0.86 -16.85
CA TYR A 91 10.77 -0.11 -16.30
C TYR A 91 11.07 1.34 -15.91
N ALA A 92 11.80 2.08 -16.76
CA ALA A 92 12.12 3.50 -16.52
C ALA A 92 10.87 4.37 -16.32
N ALA A 93 9.77 4.07 -17.02
CA ALA A 93 8.49 4.74 -16.86
C ALA A 93 7.96 4.67 -15.43
N TYR A 94 8.08 3.52 -14.76
CA TYR A 94 7.66 3.36 -13.36
C TYR A 94 8.51 4.20 -12.40
N ARG A 95 9.82 4.32 -12.65
CA ARG A 95 10.69 5.21 -11.87
C ARG A 95 10.28 6.67 -12.02
N HIS A 96 9.99 7.12 -13.25
CA HIS A 96 9.50 8.49 -13.49
C HIS A 96 8.14 8.74 -12.84
N LEU A 97 7.24 7.75 -12.90
CA LEU A 97 5.95 7.83 -12.22
C LEU A 97 6.09 7.93 -10.70
N ALA A 98 6.95 7.10 -10.09
CA ALA A 98 7.21 7.13 -8.65
C ALA A 98 7.83 8.45 -8.15
N ALA A 99 8.55 9.17 -9.03
CA ALA A 99 9.14 10.48 -8.72
C ALA A 99 8.14 11.65 -8.81
N ARG A 100 6.91 11.44 -9.30
CA ARG A 100 5.86 12.46 -9.33
C ARG A 100 5.38 12.77 -7.91
N THR A 101 5.24 14.06 -7.61
CA THR A 101 4.81 14.56 -6.29
C THR A 101 3.64 15.54 -6.38
N ASP A 102 3.09 15.73 -7.58
CA ASP A 102 2.03 16.68 -7.93
C ASP A 102 0.62 16.10 -7.83
#